data_AF-A0A7Y4ZCT3-F1
#
_entry.id   AF-A0A7Y4ZCT3-F1
#
_cell.length_a   1.000
_cell.length_b   1.000
_cell.length_c   1.000
_cell.angle_alpha   90.00
_cell.angle_beta   90.00
_cell.angle_gamma   90.00
#
_symmetry.space_group_name_H-M   'P 1'
#
loop_
_entity.id
_entity.type
_entity.pdbx_description
1 polymer ?
#
loop_
_entity_poly.entity_id
_entity_poly.type
_entity_poly.pdbx_seq_one_letter_code
_entity_poly.pdbx_strand_id
1 'polypeptide(L)' 'MQVAKWGNSLAVRLPAAIVEALQLKEGDDIEIHIANERIFELEKKPSPQELLARLRKFRGRLPEGFKFDRLEANEER' A
#
# COMPACT_ATOMS: atom_id res chain seq x y z
N MET A 1 15.25 -5.76 -20.82
CA MET A 1 15.40 -4.72 -19.79
C MET A 1 16.82 -4.75 -19.25
N GLN A 2 17.38 -3.61 -18.87
CA GLN A 2 18.70 -3.54 -18.22
C GLN A 2 18.57 -2.60 -17.01
N VAL A 3 19.35 -2.90 -15.97
CA VAL A 3 19.44 -2.05 -14.79
C VAL A 3 20.26 -0.81 -15.13
N ALA A 4 19.78 0.37 -14.72
CA ALA A 4 20.47 1.65 -14.90
C ALA A 4 20.73 2.30 -13.54
N LYS A 5 21.66 3.25 -13.48
CA LYS A 5 21.92 4.05 -12.28
C LYS A 5 21.06 5.32 -12.30
N TRP A 6 20.33 5.58 -11.23
CA TRP A 6 19.58 6.82 -11.00
C TRP A 6 19.98 7.40 -9.64
N GLY A 7 20.78 8.47 -9.66
CA GLY A 7 21.41 9.00 -8.46
C GLY A 7 22.33 7.97 -7.79
N ASN A 8 22.08 7.68 -6.52
CA ASN A 8 22.80 6.65 -5.75
C ASN A 8 22.13 5.26 -5.82
N SER A 9 21.02 5.14 -6.53
CA SER A 9 20.22 3.91 -6.60
C SER A 9 20.28 3.26 -7.97
N LEU A 10 19.84 2.01 -8.04
CA LEU A 10 19.60 1.28 -9.28
C LEU A 10 18.13 1.36 -9.66
N ALA A 11 17.86 1.46 -10.96
CA ALA A 11 16.53 1.58 -11.52
C ALA A 11 16.32 0.55 -12.63
N VAL A 12 15.09 0.08 -12.75
CA VAL A 12 14.63 -0.76 -13.86
C VAL A 12 13.46 -0.08 -14.56
N ARG A 13 13.32 -0.33 -15.87
CA ARG A 13 12.16 0.15 -16.63
C ARG A 13 10.95 -0.73 -16.31
N LEU A 14 9.84 -0.13 -15.91
CA LEU A 14 8.56 -0.82 -15.80
C LEU A 14 7.90 -0.93 -17.20
N PRO A 15 7.51 -2.14 -17.64
CA PRO A 15 6.70 -2.30 -18.84
C PRO A 15 5.38 -1.53 -18.77
N ALA A 16 4.90 -1.04 -19.92
CA ALA A 16 3.65 -0.24 -20.00
C ALA A 16 2.44 -0.96 -19.37
N ALA A 17 2.31 -2.28 -19.59
CA ALA A 17 1.24 -3.08 -19.02
C ALA A 17 1.19 -3.02 -17.48
N ILE A 18 2.35 -2.93 -16.81
CA ILE A 18 2.41 -2.80 -15.34
C ILE A 18 2.01 -1.40 -14.90
N VAL A 19 2.51 -0.37 -15.61
CA VAL A 19 2.17 1.04 -15.36
C VAL A 19 0.67 1.26 -15.49
N GLU A 20 0.04 0.70 -16.51
CA GLU A 20 -1.40 0.78 -16.73
C GLU A 20 -2.20 0.00 -15.68
N ALA A 21 -1.82 -1.24 -15.39
CA ALA A 21 -2.52 -2.09 -14.41
C ALA A 21 -2.55 -1.49 -13.00
N LEU A 22 -1.44 -0.87 -12.59
CA LEU A 22 -1.32 -0.22 -11.28
C LEU A 22 -1.64 1.29 -11.31
N GLN A 23 -2.03 1.82 -12.48
CA GLN A 23 -2.32 3.23 -12.71
C GLN A 23 -1.23 4.16 -12.16
N LEU A 24 0.03 3.78 -12.39
CA LEU A 24 1.21 4.51 -11.95
C LEU A 24 1.37 5.79 -12.78
N LYS A 25 1.78 6.86 -12.11
CA LYS A 25 2.09 8.16 -12.69
C LYS A 25 3.42 8.64 -12.12
N GLU A 26 4.04 9.59 -12.80
CA GLU A 26 5.23 10.24 -12.27
C GLU A 26 4.94 10.88 -10.91
N GLY A 27 5.82 10.63 -9.93
CA GLY A 27 5.66 11.10 -8.56
C GLY A 27 4.82 10.19 -7.64
N ASP A 28 4.28 9.07 -8.14
CA ASP A 28 3.61 8.09 -7.28
C ASP A 28 4.61 7.38 -6.36
N ASP A 29 4.21 7.21 -5.10
CA ASP A 29 4.92 6.36 -4.15
C ASP A 29 4.58 4.88 -4.39
N ILE A 30 5.62 4.08 -4.57
CA ILE A 30 5.52 2.63 -4.77
C ILE A 30 6.33 1.90 -3.71
N GLU A 31 5.89 0.71 -3.34
CA GLU A 31 6.65 -0.24 -2.55
C GLU A 31 6.96 -1.49 -3.37
N ILE A 32 8.18 -2.00 -3.22
CA ILE A 32 8.63 -3.24 -3.84
C ILE A 32 9.04 -4.19 -2.72
N HIS A 33 8.37 -5.33 -2.66
CA HIS A 33 8.66 -6.41 -1.70
C HIS A 33 9.22 -7.62 -2.44
N ILE A 34 10.11 -8.38 -1.77
CA ILE A 34 10.57 -9.68 -2.28
C ILE A 34 9.57 -10.73 -1.81
N ALA A 35 8.72 -11.20 -2.72
CA ALA A 35 7.73 -12.23 -2.42
C ALA A 35 8.36 -13.63 -2.35
N ASN A 36 9.39 -13.89 -3.17
CA ASN A 36 10.19 -15.12 -3.18
C ASN A 36 11.53 -14.87 -3.90
N GLU A 37 12.43 -15.87 -3.96
CA GLU A 37 13.80 -15.77 -4.52
C GLU A 37 13.92 -15.06 -5.89
N ARG A 38 12.84 -15.05 -6.70
CA ARG A 38 12.80 -14.41 -8.03
C ARG A 38 11.51 -13.67 -8.33
N ILE A 39 10.68 -13.41 -7.32
CA ILE A 39 9.39 -12.75 -7.49
C ILE A 39 9.39 -11.47 -6.66
N PHE A 40 9.14 -10.36 -7.32
CA PHE A 40 8.91 -9.07 -6.68
C PHE A 40 7.44 -8.73 -6.77
N GLU A 41 6.88 -8.24 -5.68
CA GLU A 41 5.56 -7.64 -5.64
C GLU A 41 5.71 -6.12 -5.69
N LEU A 42 4.94 -5.50 -6.58
CA LEU A 42 4.91 -4.07 -6.79
C LEU A 42 3.52 -3.57 -6.41
N GLU A 43 3.45 -2.72 -5.39
CA GLU A 43 2.20 -2.11 -4.95
C GLU A 43 2.30 -0.59 -5.00
N LYS A 44 1.27 0.05 -5.56
CA LYS A 44 1.08 1.51 -5.44
C LYS A 44 0.53 1.82 -4.06
N LYS A 45 1.16 2.75 -3.34
CA LYS A 45 0.62 3.17 -2.04
C LYS A 45 -0.73 3.85 -2.23
N PRO A 46 -1.76 3.44 -1.46
CA PRO A 46 -3.03 4.13 -1.50
C PRO A 46 -2.87 5.55 -0.96
N SER A 47 -3.49 6.51 -1.63
CA SER A 47 -3.58 7.88 -1.15
C SER A 47 -4.36 7.95 0.18
N PRO A 48 -4.16 9.02 0.98
CA PRO A 48 -4.94 9.23 2.20
C PRO A 48 -6.46 9.21 1.95
N GLN A 49 -6.90 9.71 0.79
CA GLN A 49 -8.31 9.76 0.41
C GLN A 49 -8.86 8.36 0.10
N GLU A 50 -8.09 7.51 -0.58
CA GLU A 50 -8.45 6.11 -0.83
C GLU A 50 -8.47 5.29 0.46
N LEU A 51 -7.52 5.51 1.35
CA LEU A 51 -7.51 4.91 2.69
C LEU A 51 -8.78 5.29 3.47
N LEU A 52 -9.13 6.58 3.51
CA LEU A 52 -10.36 7.05 4.13
C LEU A 52 -11.61 6.44 3.47
N ALA A 53 -11.64 6.32 2.15
CA ALA A 53 -12.75 5.69 1.43
C ALA A 53 -12.89 4.20 1.78
N ARG A 54 -11.78 3.47 1.94
CA ARG A 54 -11.78 2.08 2.43
C ARG A 54 -12.36 2.00 3.84
N LEU A 55 -11.94 2.89 4.74
CA LEU A 55 -12.43 2.95 6.13
C LEU A 55 -13.93 3.24 6.21
N ARG A 56 -14.48 4.03 5.28
CA ARG A 56 -15.93 4.34 5.24
C ARG A 56 -16.81 3.09 5.11
N LYS A 57 -16.31 1.99 4.53
CA LYS A 57 -17.05 0.71 4.42
C LYS A 57 -17.38 0.07 5.77
N PHE A 58 -16.71 0.50 6.84
CA PHE A 58 -16.92 -0.01 8.20
C PHE A 58 -17.81 0.89 9.06
N ARG A 59 -18.28 2.03 8.55
CA ARG A 59 -19.20 2.91 9.29
C ARG A 59 -20.52 2.18 9.59
N GLY A 60 -21.09 2.46 10.78
CA GLY A 60 -22.38 1.91 11.20
C GLY A 60 -22.36 0.45 11.61
N ARG A 61 -21.19 -0.22 11.62
CA ARG A 61 -21.06 -1.59 12.10
C ARG A 61 -20.97 -1.72 13.62
N LEU A 62 -20.69 -0.62 14.32
CA LEU A 62 -20.56 -0.60 15.77
C LEU A 62 -21.95 -0.40 16.41
N PRO A 63 -22.24 -1.11 17.52
CA PRO A 63 -23.48 -0.92 18.26
C PRO A 63 -23.65 0.52 18.75
N GLU A 64 -24.91 0.89 19.01
CA GLU A 64 -25.22 2.14 19.68
C GLU A 64 -24.54 2.18 21.06
N GLY A 65 -23.85 3.28 21.36
CA GLY A 65 -23.11 3.45 22.63
C GLY A 65 -21.76 2.73 22.71
N PHE A 66 -21.29 2.06 21.64
CA PHE A 66 -19.96 1.45 21.64
C PHE A 66 -18.87 2.50 21.89
N LYS A 67 -18.08 2.28 22.94
CA LYS A 67 -16.90 3.07 23.28
C LYS A 67 -15.70 2.13 23.27
N PHE A 68 -14.71 2.46 22.46
CA PHE A 68 -13.45 1.72 22.46
C PHE A 68 -12.61 2.14 23.68
N ASP A 69 -12.29 1.18 24.54
CA ASP A 69 -11.28 1.33 25.59
C ASP A 69 -10.02 0.54 25.21
N ARG A 70 -8.89 1.23 25.19
CA ARG A 70 -7.61 0.64 24.77
C ARG A 70 -7.01 -0.26 25.86
N LEU A 71 -7.23 0.06 27.14
CA LEU A 71 -6.65 -0.70 28.24
C LEU A 71 -7.38 -2.05 28.35
N GLU A 72 -8.72 -2.01 28.42
CA GLU A 72 -9.57 -3.21 28.42
C GLU A 72 -9.24 -4.15 27.25
N ALA A 73 -9.08 -3.60 26.04
CA ALA A 73 -8.77 -4.39 24.85
C ALA A 73 -7.38 -5.08 24.85
N ASN A 74 -6.47 -4.72 25.77
CA ASN A 74 -5.12 -5.29 25.87
C ASN A 74 -4.84 -5.99 27.20
N GLU A 75 -5.84 -6.17 28.08
CA GLU A 75 -5.64 -6.72 29.43
C GLU A 75 -5.24 -8.22 29.47
N GLU A 76 -5.44 -8.98 28.38
CA GLU A 76 -5.11 -10.41 28.30
C GLU A 76 -4.04 -10.77 27.25
N ARG A 77 -3.08 -9.87 27.00
CA ARG A 77 -1.89 -10.16 26.18
C ARG A 77 -0.63 -10.32 27.02
#